data_AF-A0A7Y7HBP7-F1
#
_entry.id   AF-A0A7Y7HBP7-F1
#
_cell.length_a   1.000
_cell.length_b   1.000
_cell.length_c   1.000
_cell.angle_alpha   90.00
_cell.angle_beta   90.00
_cell.angle_gamma   90.00
#
_symmetry.space_group_name_H-M   'P 1'
#
loop_
_entity.id
_entity.type
_entity.pdbx_description
1 polymer ?
#
loop_
_entity_poly.entity_id
_entity_poly.type
_entity_poly.pdbx_seq_one_letter_code
_entity_poly.pdbx_strand_id
1 'polypeptide(L)'
;MIFVGCNYSKGAKKDFRTGLSFSYNGFIVRDVLLIDPANKRMTDNKVQLNTQIAIVALGLNNYGLKEGKVFPGMMLLVTDKKGTTVLNAADLFAGAQGYPPASATELRGDITIARPMAAGETYHVKVHIWDKVKADNELNIEADLVIQ
;
A
#
# COMPACT_ATOMS: atom_id res chain seq x y z
N MET A 1 -31.22 -10.95 22.99
CA MET A 1 -30.53 -11.22 21.72
C MET A 1 -29.94 -9.89 21.25
N ILE A 2 -28.66 -9.66 21.48
CA ILE A 2 -28.01 -8.38 21.17
C ILE A 2 -27.59 -8.45 19.69
N PHE A 3 -28.19 -7.60 18.85
CA PHE A 3 -27.72 -7.39 17.49
C PHE A 3 -26.34 -6.72 17.57
N VAL A 4 -25.27 -7.51 17.41
CA VAL A 4 -23.95 -6.97 17.11
C VAL A 4 -24.01 -6.49 15.67
N GLY A 5 -24.35 -5.22 15.48
CA GLY A 5 -24.25 -4.57 14.19
C GLY A 5 -22.80 -4.63 13.72
N CYS A 6 -22.54 -5.38 12.65
CA CYS A 6 -21.28 -5.29 11.93
C CYS A 6 -21.12 -3.85 11.44
N ASN A 7 -20.27 -3.06 12.11
CA ASN A 7 -19.73 -1.84 11.54
C ASN A 7 -18.76 -2.26 10.43
N TYR A 8 -19.30 -2.49 9.23
CA TYR A 8 -18.50 -2.80 8.05
C TYR A 8 -17.66 -1.56 7.66
N SER A 9 -16.37 -1.56 8.02
CA SER A 9 -15.41 -0.57 7.56
C SER A 9 -14.94 -0.88 6.14
N LYS A 10 -15.87 -0.85 5.18
CA LYS A 10 -15.56 -0.97 3.75
C LYS A 10 -15.60 0.41 3.12
N GLY A 11 -14.62 0.72 2.28
CA GLY A 11 -14.55 2.03 1.62
C GLY A 11 -13.61 2.05 0.43
N ALA A 12 -13.69 3.12 -0.35
CA ALA A 12 -12.77 3.40 -1.44
C ALA A 12 -12.56 4.91 -1.57
N LYS A 13 -11.35 5.32 -1.97
CA LYS A 13 -10.97 6.72 -2.17
C LYS A 13 -10.00 6.81 -3.35
N LYS A 14 -10.05 7.95 -4.05
CA LYS A 14 -9.13 8.28 -5.14
C LYS A 14 -8.59 9.69 -4.95
N ASP A 15 -7.27 9.84 -5.09
CA ASP A 15 -6.60 11.12 -5.24
C ASP A 15 -6.51 11.45 -6.73
N PHE A 16 -7.31 12.42 -7.19
CA PHE A 16 -7.33 12.82 -8.60
C PHE A 16 -6.05 13.53 -9.05
N ARG A 17 -5.18 13.97 -8.13
CA ARG A 17 -3.93 14.65 -8.49
C ARG A 17 -2.86 13.65 -8.93
N THR A 18 -2.73 12.55 -8.20
CA THR A 18 -1.73 11.50 -8.45
C THR A 18 -2.32 10.28 -9.16
N GLY A 19 -3.65 10.21 -9.29
CA GLY A 19 -4.34 9.02 -9.80
C GLY A 19 -4.37 7.85 -8.81
N LEU A 20 -3.68 7.96 -7.66
CA LEU A 20 -3.65 6.93 -6.61
C LEU A 20 -5.07 6.65 -6.15
N SER A 21 -5.43 5.39 -6.12
CA SER A 21 -6.72 4.93 -5.60
C SER A 21 -6.50 3.79 -4.62
N PHE A 22 -7.40 3.67 -3.66
CA PHE A 22 -7.40 2.54 -2.75
C PHE A 22 -8.81 2.14 -2.35
N SER A 23 -8.98 0.88 -2.03
CA SER A 23 -10.18 0.31 -1.42
C SER A 23 -9.79 -0.59 -0.27
N TYR A 24 -10.65 -0.69 0.73
CA TYR A 24 -10.39 -1.50 1.91
C TYR A 24 -11.65 -2.18 2.41
N ASN A 25 -11.45 -3.31 3.08
CA ASN A 25 -12.46 -4.05 3.81
C ASN A 25 -11.89 -4.43 5.19
N GLY A 26 -12.70 -4.31 6.23
CA GLY A 26 -12.35 -4.72 7.59
C GLY A 26 -11.31 -3.84 8.29
N PHE A 27 -10.32 -3.29 7.60
CA PHE A 27 -9.42 -2.29 8.16
C PHE A 27 -10.12 -0.95 8.40
N ILE A 28 -9.62 -0.20 9.37
CA ILE A 28 -9.80 1.25 9.44
C ILE A 28 -8.58 1.87 8.76
N VAL A 29 -8.80 2.76 7.79
CA VAL A 29 -7.74 3.41 7.01
C VAL A 29 -7.97 4.91 7.03
N ARG A 30 -6.97 5.70 7.44
CA ARG A 30 -7.07 7.17 7.43
C ARG A 30 -6.80 7.73 6.05
N ASP A 31 -5.67 7.33 5.45
CA ASP A 31 -5.30 7.75 4.10
C ASP A 31 -4.27 6.81 3.49
N VAL A 32 -4.07 6.94 2.18
CA VAL A 32 -2.93 6.35 1.46
C VAL A 32 -2.28 7.43 0.63
N LEU A 33 -0.96 7.58 0.77
CA LEU A 33 -0.20 8.65 0.14
C LEU A 33 0.91 8.10 -0.75
N LEU A 34 1.18 8.82 -1.83
CA LEU A 34 2.43 8.71 -2.58
C LEU A 34 3.40 9.75 -2.03
N ILE A 35 4.60 9.30 -1.65
CA ILE A 35 5.62 10.09 -0.96
C ILE A 35 6.89 10.18 -1.81
N ASP A 36 7.42 11.39 -1.94
CA ASP A 36 8.63 11.69 -2.70
C ASP A 36 9.92 11.35 -1.92
N PRO A 37 11.11 11.45 -2.56
CA PRO A 37 12.38 11.18 -1.88
C PRO A 37 12.68 12.11 -0.68
N ALA A 38 12.01 13.26 -0.59
CA ALA A 38 12.14 14.22 0.50
C ALA A 38 11.10 13.98 1.63
N ASN A 39 10.42 12.83 1.62
CA ASN A 39 9.33 12.48 2.54
C ASN A 39 8.13 13.46 2.52
N LYS A 40 7.86 14.08 1.37
CA LYS A 40 6.70 14.95 1.15
C LYS A 40 5.65 14.24 0.33
N ARG A 41 4.38 14.59 0.59
CA ARG A 41 3.26 14.12 -0.23
C ARG A 41 3.43 14.62 -1.67
N MET A 42 3.38 13.69 -2.62
CA MET A 42 3.37 14.00 -4.03
C MET A 42 2.06 14.66 -4.46
N THR A 43 2.15 15.58 -5.41
CA THR A 43 1.00 16.33 -5.96
C THR A 43 0.69 15.99 -7.41
N ASP A 44 1.46 15.10 -8.01
CA ASP A 44 1.23 14.45 -9.30
C ASP A 44 1.84 13.03 -9.25
N ASN A 45 1.82 12.33 -10.38
CA ASN A 45 2.34 10.96 -10.51
C ASN A 45 3.67 10.88 -11.27
N LYS A 46 4.39 11.99 -11.39
CA LYS A 46 5.66 12.05 -12.11
C LYS A 46 6.80 11.72 -11.16
N VAL A 47 7.66 10.80 -11.55
CA VAL A 47 8.76 10.32 -10.71
C VAL A 47 10.06 10.32 -11.52
N GLN A 48 11.15 10.75 -10.90
CA GLN A 48 12.44 10.85 -11.58
C GLN A 48 13.16 9.51 -11.56
N LEU A 49 13.85 9.16 -12.65
CA LEU A 49 14.76 8.02 -12.65
C LEU A 49 15.86 8.18 -11.59
N ASN A 50 16.32 7.07 -11.01
CA ASN A 50 17.30 6.98 -9.93
C ASN A 50 16.85 7.65 -8.62
N THR A 51 15.54 7.64 -8.35
CA THR A 51 14.97 8.10 -7.08
C THR A 51 14.25 6.98 -6.35
N GLN A 52 13.98 7.20 -5.05
CA GLN A 52 13.16 6.31 -4.25
C GLN A 52 11.91 7.05 -3.80
N ILE A 53 10.75 6.47 -4.09
CA ILE A 53 9.44 6.95 -3.63
C ILE A 53 8.83 5.91 -2.69
N ALA A 54 7.72 6.24 -2.06
CA ALA A 54 6.97 5.28 -1.27
C ALA A 54 5.45 5.40 -1.42
N ILE A 55 4.76 4.27 -1.32
CA ILE A 55 3.34 4.24 -1.00
C ILE A 55 3.20 4.01 0.50
N VAL A 56 2.48 4.90 1.19
CA VAL A 56 2.32 4.87 2.65
C VAL A 56 0.84 4.77 3.00
N ALA A 57 0.46 3.68 3.67
CA ALA A 57 -0.86 3.51 4.27
C ALA A 57 -0.85 4.05 5.70
N LEU A 58 -1.75 4.99 6.00
CA LEU A 58 -1.77 5.74 7.26
C LEU A 58 -2.99 5.42 8.10
N GLY A 59 -2.80 5.40 9.42
CA GLY A 59 -3.86 5.18 10.40
C GLY A 59 -4.49 3.79 10.31
N LEU A 60 -3.73 2.80 9.83
CA LEU A 60 -4.20 1.44 9.62
C LEU A 60 -4.49 0.78 10.98
N ASN A 61 -5.73 0.35 11.20
CA ASN A 61 -6.19 -0.21 12.48
C ASN A 61 -7.24 -1.32 12.26
N ASN A 62 -7.75 -1.89 13.36
CA ASN A 62 -8.70 -3.02 13.39
C ASN A 62 -8.08 -4.37 12.97
N TYR A 63 -6.78 -4.53 13.21
CA TYR A 63 -6.09 -5.81 13.05
C TYR A 63 -6.65 -6.89 13.99
N GLY A 64 -6.57 -8.14 13.54
CA GLY A 64 -6.61 -9.31 14.41
C GLY A 64 -5.35 -9.37 15.28
N LEU A 65 -5.52 -9.80 16.52
CA LEU A 65 -4.43 -9.99 17.46
C LEU A 65 -4.14 -11.47 17.64
N LYS A 66 -2.85 -11.82 17.59
CA LYS A 66 -2.34 -13.10 18.06
C LYS A 66 -1.22 -12.82 19.05
N GLU A 67 -1.39 -13.27 20.30
CA GLU A 67 -0.42 -13.07 21.37
C GLU A 67 -0.06 -11.57 21.59
N GLY A 68 -1.07 -10.70 21.49
CA GLY A 68 -0.90 -9.24 21.66
C GLY A 68 -0.19 -8.53 20.51
N LYS A 69 0.10 -9.23 19.40
CA LYS A 69 0.75 -8.68 18.21
C LYS A 69 -0.18 -8.73 16.99
N VAL A 70 0.15 -7.89 16.01
CA VAL A 70 -0.47 -7.87 14.67
C VAL A 70 0.51 -8.41 13.63
N PHE A 71 -0.04 -8.96 12.56
CA PHE A 71 0.74 -9.61 11.51
C PHE A 71 0.29 -9.10 10.14
N PRO A 72 0.67 -7.89 9.74
CA PRO A 72 0.41 -7.41 8.39
C PRO A 72 1.22 -8.23 7.36
N GLY A 73 0.64 -8.37 6.18
CA GLY A 73 1.38 -8.66 4.95
C GLY A 73 1.25 -7.49 3.99
N MET A 74 2.24 -7.34 3.11
CA MET A 74 2.22 -6.31 2.08
C MET A 74 2.87 -6.83 0.80
N MET A 75 2.07 -6.94 -0.25
CA MET A 75 2.52 -7.23 -1.59
C MET A 75 2.77 -5.91 -2.31
N LEU A 76 3.84 -5.85 -3.10
CA LEU A 76 4.15 -4.74 -3.99
C LEU A 76 4.47 -5.31 -5.38
N LEU A 77 3.65 -4.94 -6.36
CA LEU A 77 3.80 -5.34 -7.77
C LEU A 77 3.90 -4.09 -8.63
N VAL A 78 4.87 -4.06 -9.53
CA VAL A 78 5.01 -3.03 -10.56
C VAL A 78 5.07 -3.70 -11.92
N THR A 79 4.21 -3.26 -12.84
CA THR A 79 4.18 -3.75 -14.21
C THR A 79 4.34 -2.61 -15.21
N ASP A 80 4.88 -2.90 -16.39
CA ASP A 80 4.82 -1.98 -17.52
C ASP A 80 3.40 -1.90 -18.13
N LYS A 81 3.20 -1.06 -19.16
CA LYS A 81 1.93 -0.93 -19.89
C LYS A 81 1.45 -2.22 -20.56
N LYS A 82 2.34 -3.19 -20.81
CA LYS A 82 2.02 -4.49 -21.41
C LYS A 82 1.68 -5.54 -20.36
N GLY A 83 1.78 -5.20 -19.07
CA GLY A 83 1.59 -6.14 -17.96
C GLY A 83 2.84 -6.95 -17.61
N THR A 84 3.99 -6.64 -18.21
CA THR A 84 5.26 -7.29 -17.87
C THR A 84 5.66 -6.89 -16.46
N THR A 85 5.93 -7.87 -15.60
CA THR A 85 6.39 -7.62 -14.23
C THR A 85 7.81 -7.02 -14.23
N VAL A 86 7.96 -5.88 -13.57
CA VAL A 86 9.23 -5.18 -13.35
C VAL A 86 9.73 -5.37 -11.93
N LEU A 87 8.81 -5.35 -10.96
CA LEU A 87 9.09 -5.61 -9.56
C LEU A 87 7.94 -6.45 -9.01
N ASN A 88 8.27 -7.50 -8.26
CA ASN A 88 7.28 -8.31 -7.54
C ASN A 88 7.84 -8.72 -6.17
N ALA A 89 7.31 -8.12 -5.12
CA ALA A 89 7.51 -8.56 -3.75
C ALA A 89 6.20 -9.14 -3.23
N ALA A 90 6.16 -10.45 -3.04
CA ALA A 90 4.95 -11.17 -2.65
C ALA A 90 4.48 -10.82 -1.22
N ASP A 91 5.42 -10.65 -0.28
CA ASP A 91 5.15 -10.18 1.08
C ASP A 91 6.40 -9.53 1.67
N LEU A 92 6.41 -8.19 1.77
CA LEU A 92 7.48 -7.40 2.36
C LEU A 92 7.66 -7.66 3.87
N PHE A 93 6.66 -8.25 4.53
CA PHE A 93 6.70 -8.61 5.94
C PHE A 93 6.77 -10.14 6.16
N ALA A 94 7.20 -10.89 5.15
CA ALA A 94 7.41 -12.33 5.27
C ALA A 94 8.41 -12.64 6.40
N GLY A 95 8.10 -13.64 7.24
CA GLY A 95 8.96 -14.06 8.35
C GLY A 95 8.94 -13.15 9.59
N ALA A 96 8.22 -12.03 9.58
CA ALA A 96 8.07 -11.16 10.74
C ALA A 96 7.39 -11.90 11.92
N GLN A 97 7.92 -11.71 13.13
CA GLN A 97 7.40 -12.32 14.37
C GLN A 97 6.21 -11.54 14.97
N GLY A 98 5.53 -10.75 14.13
CA GLY A 98 4.48 -9.81 14.51
C GLY A 98 5.01 -8.50 15.09
N TYR A 99 4.14 -7.50 15.12
CA TYR A 99 4.44 -6.15 15.58
C TYR A 99 3.49 -5.75 16.71
N PRO A 100 3.91 -4.86 17.63
CA PRO A 100 2.96 -4.16 18.49
C PRO A 100 1.93 -3.40 17.63
N PRO A 101 0.63 -3.41 17.98
CA PRO A 101 -0.40 -2.72 17.18
C PRO A 101 -0.08 -1.24 16.91
N ALA A 102 0.46 -0.55 17.92
CA ALA A 102 0.84 0.86 17.82
C ALA A 102 1.97 1.13 16.80
N SER A 103 2.78 0.13 16.47
CA SER A 103 3.86 0.23 15.48
C SER A 103 3.39 -0.10 14.06
N ALA A 104 2.18 -0.62 13.89
CA ALA A 104 1.62 -1.03 12.60
C ALA A 104 0.52 -0.08 12.10
N THR A 105 0.42 1.12 12.66
CA THR A 105 -0.52 2.15 12.22
C THR A 105 -0.11 2.83 10.92
N GLU A 106 1.16 2.67 10.54
CA GLU A 106 1.73 3.15 9.28
C GLU A 106 2.50 2.00 8.64
N LEU A 107 2.17 1.68 7.39
CA LEU A 107 2.93 0.71 6.59
C LEU A 107 3.42 1.39 5.32
N ARG A 108 4.67 1.08 4.97
CA ARG A 108 5.40 1.74 3.88
C ARG A 108 5.96 0.71 2.91
N GLY A 109 5.65 0.88 1.63
CA GLY A 109 6.26 0.14 0.51
C GLY A 109 7.12 1.09 -0.32
N ASP A 110 8.44 0.95 -0.20
CA ASP A 110 9.40 1.75 -0.96
C ASP A 110 9.60 1.18 -2.38
N ILE A 111 9.69 2.07 -3.36
CA ILE A 111 9.91 1.71 -4.76
C ILE A 111 11.15 2.47 -5.24
N THR A 112 12.17 1.72 -5.64
CA THR A 112 13.36 2.29 -6.28
C THR A 112 13.09 2.42 -7.78
N ILE A 113 13.08 3.64 -8.28
CA ILE A 113 12.89 3.95 -9.69
C ILE A 113 14.23 3.82 -10.40
N ALA A 114 14.55 2.62 -10.87
CA ALA A 114 15.79 2.32 -11.59
C ALA A 114 15.53 1.31 -12.71
N ARG A 115 16.56 0.98 -13.49
CA ARG A 115 16.46 -0.06 -14.54
C ARG A 115 15.83 -1.34 -13.95
N PRO A 116 14.89 -2.00 -14.64
CA PRO A 116 14.51 -1.79 -16.05
C PRO A 116 13.42 -0.72 -16.28
N MET A 117 13.06 0.08 -15.28
CA MET A 117 12.20 1.25 -15.51
C MET A 117 12.91 2.28 -16.39
N ALA A 118 12.18 2.89 -17.32
CA ALA A 118 12.71 3.83 -18.30
C ALA A 118 11.95 5.16 -18.29
N ALA A 119 12.68 6.27 -18.45
CA ALA A 119 12.11 7.59 -18.64
C ALA A 119 11.19 7.65 -19.87
N GLY A 120 10.11 8.40 -19.77
CA GLY A 120 9.05 8.49 -20.79
C GLY A 120 8.01 7.38 -20.72
N GLU A 121 8.22 6.34 -19.90
CA GLU A 121 7.27 5.25 -19.74
C GLU A 121 6.38 5.40 -18.52
N THR A 122 5.30 4.62 -18.51
CA THR A 122 4.34 4.55 -17.42
C THR A 122 4.34 3.15 -16.84
N TYR A 123 4.36 3.07 -15.51
CA TYR A 123 4.31 1.81 -14.78
C TYR A 123 3.10 1.79 -13.88
N HIS A 124 2.41 0.65 -13.87
CA HIS A 124 1.27 0.42 -13.01
C HIS A 124 1.74 -0.24 -11.71
N VAL A 125 1.41 0.37 -10.59
CA VAL A 125 1.76 -0.11 -9.26
C VAL A 125 0.53 -0.65 -8.57
N LYS A 126 0.63 -1.86 -8.03
CA LYS A 126 -0.35 -2.47 -7.14
C LYS A 126 0.30 -2.74 -5.79
N VAL A 127 -0.39 -2.34 -4.73
CA VAL A 127 -0.07 -2.74 -3.35
C VAL A 127 -1.30 -3.43 -2.77
N HIS A 128 -1.09 -4.59 -2.17
CA HIS A 128 -2.12 -5.28 -1.41
C HIS A 128 -1.61 -5.50 0.01
N ILE A 129 -2.31 -4.93 0.98
CA ILE A 129 -2.04 -5.10 2.40
C ILE A 129 -3.14 -5.99 2.98
N TRP A 130 -2.77 -7.02 3.72
CA TRP A 130 -3.71 -7.92 4.38
C TRP A 130 -3.31 -8.18 5.82
N ASP A 131 -4.28 -8.65 6.60
CA ASP A 131 -4.04 -9.15 7.95
C ASP A 131 -3.90 -10.68 7.94
N LYS A 132 -2.76 -11.19 8.42
CA LYS A 132 -2.49 -12.63 8.50
C LYS A 132 -3.27 -13.33 9.61
N VAL A 133 -3.91 -12.60 10.52
CA VAL A 133 -4.75 -13.12 11.61
C VAL A 133 -6.24 -13.00 11.24
N LYS A 134 -6.65 -11.87 10.70
CA LYS A 134 -8.05 -11.60 10.32
C LYS A 134 -8.19 -11.53 8.80
N ALA A 135 -8.36 -12.68 8.16
CA ALA A 135 -8.25 -12.83 6.70
C ALA A 135 -9.19 -11.93 5.87
N ASP A 136 -10.31 -11.46 6.43
CA ASP A 136 -11.23 -10.54 5.75
C ASP A 136 -10.71 -9.10 5.67
N ASN A 137 -9.68 -8.76 6.45
CA ASN A 137 -9.08 -7.43 6.45
C ASN A 137 -8.09 -7.31 5.28
N GLU A 138 -8.41 -6.41 4.35
CA GLU A 138 -7.59 -6.12 3.18
C GLU A 138 -7.64 -4.62 2.81
N LEU A 139 -6.56 -4.14 2.21
CA LEU A 139 -6.42 -2.81 1.63
C LEU A 139 -5.69 -2.97 0.29
N ASN A 140 -6.39 -2.65 -0.79
CA ASN A 140 -5.90 -2.68 -2.16
C ASN A 140 -5.62 -1.25 -2.62
N ILE A 141 -4.44 -1.00 -3.18
CA ILE A 141 -3.98 0.32 -3.63
C ILE A 141 -3.45 0.18 -5.05
N GLU A 142 -3.83 1.09 -5.93
CA GLU A 142 -3.34 1.17 -7.30
C GLU A 142 -2.93 2.60 -7.67
N ALA A 143 -1.85 2.75 -8.43
CA ALA A 143 -1.39 4.03 -8.97
C ALA A 143 -0.61 3.83 -10.26
N ASP A 144 -0.69 4.78 -11.19
CA ASP A 144 0.16 4.81 -12.38
C ASP A 144 1.26 5.85 -12.19
N LEU A 145 2.52 5.46 -12.37
CA LEU A 145 3.69 6.34 -12.26
C LEU A 145 4.24 6.67 -13.64
N VAL A 146 4.44 7.95 -13.93
CA VAL A 146 5.09 8.41 -15.16
C VAL A 146 6.55 8.72 -14.86
N ILE A 147 7.46 7.93 -15.43
CA ILE A 147 8.90 8.12 -15.20
C ILE A 147 9.41 9.25 -16.10
N GLN A 148 10.18 10.16 -15.52
CA GLN A 148 10.83 11.27 -16.21
C GLN A 148 12.35 11.11 -16.24
#